data_AF-A0A2J8VN57-F1
#
_entry.id   AF-A0A2J8VN57-F1
#
_cell.length_a   1.000
_cell.length_b   1.000
_cell.length_c   1.000
_cell.angle_alpha   90.00
_cell.angle_beta   90.00
_cell.angle_gamma   90.00
#
_symmetry.space_group_name_H-M   'P 1'
#
loop_
_entity.id
_entity.type
_entity.pdbx_description
1 polymer ?
#
loop_
_entity_poly.entity_id
_entity_poly.type
_entity_poly.pdbx_seq_one_letter_code
_entity_poly.pdbx_strand_id
1 'polypeptide(L)'
;SRLALKHKTPEVHLKYAMFLEDEGKFEEAEAEFIRAGKPKEAVLMFVHNQDWEAAQRVAEAHDPDSVAEVLVGQARGALEEKDFQKAEGLLLRAQRPGLALSYYKEAGLWSDALRICKDYVPSQLEALQEEYEREATKKGTRGVEGFVEQARHWEQAGEYSRAVDCYLKVRDSGNSDLAEKCWMKVAGSCGVPAG
;
A
#
# COMPACT_ATOMS: atom_id res chain seq x y z
N SER A 1 32.79 -34.29 -32.24
CA SER A 1 33.51 -33.51 -31.21
C SER A 1 32.75 -33.59 -29.89
N ARG A 2 33.32 -34.22 -28.84
CA ARG A 2 32.65 -34.36 -27.52
C ARG A 2 32.30 -33.01 -26.85
N LEU A 3 32.98 -31.94 -27.25
CA LEU A 3 32.70 -30.56 -26.81
C LEU A 3 31.33 -30.05 -27.26
N ALA A 4 30.86 -30.41 -28.47
CA ALA A 4 29.55 -29.97 -28.97
C ALA A 4 28.36 -30.66 -28.27
N LEU A 5 28.57 -31.86 -27.70
CA LEU A 5 27.56 -32.57 -26.92
C LEU A 5 27.36 -31.99 -25.52
N LYS A 6 28.43 -31.46 -24.91
CA LYS A 6 28.38 -30.78 -23.59
C LYS A 6 27.57 -29.48 -23.63
N HIS A 7 27.62 -28.75 -24.74
CA HIS A 7 26.83 -27.53 -24.91
C HIS A 7 25.34 -27.81 -25.21
N LYS A 8 24.99 -28.98 -25.74
CA LYS A 8 23.59 -29.39 -25.97
C LYS A 8 22.91 -29.94 -24.72
N THR A 9 23.67 -30.32 -23.70
CA THR A 9 23.12 -30.95 -22.49
C THR A 9 22.20 -30.00 -21.70
N PRO A 10 22.57 -28.71 -21.49
CA PRO A 10 21.68 -27.74 -20.85
C PRO A 10 20.38 -27.49 -21.64
N GLU A 11 20.44 -27.46 -22.97
CA GLU A 11 19.25 -27.28 -23.81
C GLU A 11 18.28 -28.47 -23.73
N VAL A 12 18.80 -29.69 -23.59
CA VAL A 12 17.99 -30.90 -23.38
C VAL A 12 17.33 -30.87 -22.00
N HIS A 13 18.09 -30.56 -20.94
CA HIS A 13 17.56 -30.39 -19.59
C HIS A 13 16.46 -29.31 -19.56
N LEU A 14 16.68 -28.17 -20.22
CA LEU A 14 15.69 -27.09 -20.28
C LEU A 14 14.37 -27.54 -20.95
N LYS A 15 14.46 -28.17 -22.12
CA LYS A 15 13.26 -28.67 -22.82
C LYS A 15 12.52 -29.72 -22.02
N TYR A 16 13.26 -30.58 -21.32
CA TYR A 16 12.66 -31.61 -20.50
C TYR A 16 12.03 -31.03 -19.24
N ALA A 17 12.66 -30.02 -18.61
CA ALA A 17 12.09 -29.27 -17.49
C ALA A 17 10.75 -28.63 -17.87
N MET A 18 10.67 -27.97 -19.03
CA MET A 18 9.43 -27.37 -19.53
C MET A 18 8.34 -28.42 -19.76
N PHE A 19 8.69 -29.58 -20.33
CA PHE A 19 7.75 -30.69 -20.49
C PHE A 19 7.23 -31.22 -19.13
N LEU A 20 8.11 -31.32 -18.13
CA LEU A 20 7.72 -31.76 -16.78
C LEU A 20 6.86 -30.71 -16.08
N GLU A 21 7.12 -29.42 -16.28
CA GLU A 21 6.29 -28.31 -15.79
C GLU A 21 4.88 -28.38 -16.38
N ASP A 22 4.75 -28.58 -17.70
CA ASP A 22 3.45 -28.73 -18.38
C ASP A 22 2.66 -29.94 -17.87
N GLU A 23 3.35 -31.01 -17.47
CA GLU A 23 2.76 -32.21 -16.86
C GLU A 23 2.49 -32.05 -15.35
N GLY A 24 2.81 -30.90 -14.75
CA GLY A 24 2.63 -30.61 -13.32
C GLY A 24 3.62 -31.31 -12.38
N LYS A 25 4.71 -31.87 -12.92
CA LYS A 25 5.76 -32.57 -12.15
C LYS A 25 6.83 -31.58 -11.67
N PHE A 26 6.42 -30.65 -10.83
CA PHE A 26 7.24 -29.49 -10.46
C PHE A 26 8.56 -29.83 -9.78
N GLU A 27 8.60 -30.83 -8.89
CA GLU A 27 9.86 -31.26 -8.25
C GLU A 27 10.88 -31.84 -9.26
N GLU A 28 10.39 -32.60 -10.24
CA GLU A 28 11.24 -33.14 -11.31
C GLU A 28 11.69 -32.01 -12.25
N ALA A 29 10.79 -31.09 -12.59
CA ALA A 29 11.07 -29.91 -13.41
C ALA A 29 12.15 -29.01 -12.76
N GLU A 30 12.07 -28.76 -11.45
CA GLU A 30 13.07 -28.01 -10.68
C GLU A 30 14.46 -28.61 -10.86
N ALA A 31 14.60 -29.93 -10.67
CA ALA A 31 15.90 -30.60 -10.79
C ALA A 31 16.49 -30.44 -12.20
N GLU A 32 15.65 -30.48 -13.23
CA GLU A 32 16.05 -30.29 -14.62
C GLU A 32 16.39 -28.83 -14.95
N PHE A 33 15.62 -27.86 -14.44
CA PHE A 33 15.93 -26.43 -14.55
C PHE A 33 17.27 -26.08 -13.90
N ILE A 34 17.57 -26.64 -12.72
CA ILE A 34 18.86 -26.45 -12.06
C ILE A 34 20.00 -27.06 -12.89
N ARG A 35 19.83 -28.27 -13.43
CA ARG A 35 20.81 -28.92 -14.32
C ARG A 35 21.01 -28.15 -15.63
N ALA A 36 19.98 -27.46 -16.11
CA ALA A 36 20.07 -26.55 -17.25
C ALA A 36 20.80 -25.23 -16.94
N GLY A 37 21.14 -24.96 -15.68
CA GLY A 37 21.71 -23.68 -15.25
C GLY A 37 20.69 -22.55 -15.25
N LYS A 38 19.40 -22.91 -15.10
CA LYS A 38 18.23 -22.04 -15.20
C LYS A 38 17.40 -22.05 -13.89
N PRO A 39 18.02 -21.74 -12.74
CA PRO A 39 17.32 -21.80 -11.45
C PRO A 39 16.21 -20.76 -11.33
N LYS A 40 16.35 -19.61 -12.00
CA LYS A 40 15.32 -18.56 -12.04
C LYS A 40 14.03 -19.07 -12.65
N GLU A 41 14.11 -19.88 -13.70
CA GLU A 41 12.96 -20.50 -14.35
C GLU A 41 12.24 -21.45 -13.37
N ALA A 42 12.96 -22.21 -12.54
CA ALA A 42 12.35 -23.01 -11.47
C ALA A 42 11.68 -22.15 -10.39
N VAL A 43 12.29 -21.02 -9.99
CA VAL A 43 11.67 -20.07 -9.05
C VAL A 43 10.36 -19.53 -9.62
N LEU A 44 10.37 -19.09 -10.88
CA LEU A 44 9.19 -18.53 -11.55
C LEU A 44 8.06 -19.56 -11.69
N MET A 45 8.39 -20.82 -11.99
CA MET A 45 7.43 -21.92 -12.00
C MET A 45 6.69 -22.03 -10.67
N PHE A 46 7.41 -22.08 -9.54
CA PHE A 46 6.78 -22.15 -8.21
C PHE A 46 6.00 -20.87 -7.85
N VAL A 47 6.51 -19.69 -8.23
CA VAL A 47 5.78 -18.41 -8.05
C VAL A 47 4.44 -18.44 -8.81
N HIS A 48 4.43 -18.91 -10.06
CA HIS A 48 3.19 -19.02 -10.84
C HIS A 48 2.19 -20.00 -10.22
N ASN A 49 2.68 -21.08 -9.60
CA ASN A 49 1.85 -22.05 -8.89
C ASN A 49 1.49 -21.61 -7.46
N GLN A 50 1.89 -20.40 -7.04
CA GLN A 50 1.71 -19.88 -5.68
C GLN A 50 2.34 -20.74 -4.57
N ASP A 51 3.29 -21.61 -4.92
CA ASP A 51 4.08 -22.39 -3.97
C ASP A 51 5.26 -21.54 -3.49
N TRP A 52 4.96 -20.63 -2.57
CA TRP A 52 5.92 -19.66 -2.08
C TRP A 52 7.04 -20.26 -1.24
N GLU A 53 6.80 -21.40 -0.59
CA GLU A 53 7.81 -22.10 0.20
C GLU A 53 8.87 -22.72 -0.71
N ALA A 54 8.44 -23.43 -1.76
CA ALA A 54 9.35 -23.97 -2.76
C ALA A 54 10.09 -22.85 -3.52
N ALA A 55 9.38 -21.80 -3.95
CA ALA A 55 9.99 -20.66 -4.64
C ALA A 55 11.11 -20.01 -3.81
N GLN A 56 10.86 -19.77 -2.51
CA GLN A 56 11.85 -19.15 -1.63
C GLN A 56 13.04 -20.09 -1.39
N ARG A 57 12.81 -21.38 -1.14
CA ARG A 57 13.87 -22.38 -0.97
C ARG A 57 14.79 -22.44 -2.19
N VAL A 58 14.21 -22.50 -3.39
CA VAL A 58 14.99 -22.58 -4.64
C VAL A 58 15.76 -21.28 -4.87
N ALA A 59 15.13 -20.12 -4.63
CA ALA A 59 15.80 -18.84 -4.75
C ALA A 59 16.99 -18.72 -3.77
N GLU A 60 16.78 -19.03 -2.49
CA GLU A 60 17.85 -18.95 -1.48
C GLU A 60 19.02 -19.91 -1.79
N ALA A 61 18.73 -21.10 -2.33
CA ALA A 61 19.75 -22.11 -2.62
C ALA A 61 20.49 -21.89 -3.96
N HIS A 62 19.79 -21.40 -4.98
CA HIS A 62 20.28 -21.43 -6.37
C HIS A 62 20.18 -20.11 -7.12
N ASP A 63 19.36 -19.15 -6.67
CA ASP A 63 19.18 -17.85 -7.31
C ASP A 63 18.91 -16.71 -6.29
N PRO A 64 19.92 -16.29 -5.49
CA PRO A 64 19.74 -15.31 -4.42
C PRO A 64 19.16 -13.97 -4.91
N ASP A 65 19.42 -13.62 -6.17
CA ASP A 65 18.90 -12.40 -6.81
C ASP A 65 17.36 -12.40 -6.93
N SER A 66 16.74 -13.59 -6.99
CA SER A 66 15.29 -13.73 -7.04
C SER A 66 14.60 -13.74 -5.68
N VAL A 67 15.35 -13.86 -4.57
CA VAL A 67 14.77 -13.93 -3.20
C VAL A 67 13.91 -12.69 -2.91
N ALA A 68 14.41 -11.50 -3.28
CA ALA A 68 13.67 -10.26 -3.06
C ALA A 68 12.31 -10.25 -3.78
N GLU A 69 12.25 -10.73 -5.02
CA GLU A 69 11.02 -10.77 -5.80
C GLU A 69 10.03 -11.82 -5.26
N VAL A 70 10.53 -12.97 -4.78
CA VAL A 70 9.68 -13.99 -4.11
C VAL A 70 9.06 -13.43 -2.83
N LEU A 71 9.85 -12.74 -2.00
CA LEU A 71 9.36 -12.12 -0.76
C LEU A 71 8.34 -11.00 -1.04
N VAL A 72 8.54 -10.22 -2.11
CA VAL A 72 7.55 -9.23 -2.56
C VAL A 72 6.25 -9.92 -3.00
N GLY A 73 6.32 -11.05 -3.71
CA GLY A 73 5.16 -11.86 -4.06
C GLY A 73 4.38 -12.36 -2.84
N GLN A 74 5.08 -12.94 -1.86
CA GLN A 74 4.48 -13.35 -0.58
C GLN A 74 3.83 -12.17 0.17
N ALA A 75 4.49 -10.99 0.15
CA ALA A 75 3.96 -9.80 0.80
C ALA A 75 2.66 -9.33 0.17
N ARG A 76 2.49 -9.46 -1.16
CA ARG A 76 1.23 -9.13 -1.84
C ARG A 76 0.07 -10.00 -1.35
N GLY A 77 0.27 -11.31 -1.20
CA GLY A 77 -0.74 -12.20 -0.63
C GLY A 77 -1.11 -11.80 0.80
N ALA A 78 -0.13 -11.49 1.65
CA ALA A 78 -0.39 -10.99 3.00
C ALA A 78 -1.17 -9.66 3.01
N LEU A 79 -0.92 -8.76 2.05
CA LEU A 79 -1.66 -7.50 1.91
C LEU A 79 -3.10 -7.71 1.47
N GLU A 80 -3.37 -8.67 0.59
CA GLU A 80 -4.73 -9.06 0.19
C GLU A 80 -5.53 -9.60 1.39
N GLU A 81 -4.86 -10.33 2.28
CA GLU A 81 -5.41 -10.79 3.56
C GLU A 81 -5.50 -9.68 4.63
N LYS A 82 -4.99 -8.48 4.33
CA LYS A 82 -4.84 -7.35 5.26
C LYS A 82 -3.94 -7.64 6.47
N ASP A 83 -3.06 -8.62 6.36
CA ASP A 83 -1.99 -8.87 7.32
C ASP A 83 -0.79 -7.95 7.03
N PHE A 84 -0.93 -6.69 7.41
CA PHE A 84 0.09 -5.66 7.19
C PHE A 84 1.40 -5.95 7.93
N GLN A 85 1.34 -6.62 9.09
CA GLN A 85 2.53 -6.94 9.88
C GLN A 85 3.40 -7.98 9.18
N LYS A 86 2.79 -9.06 8.68
CA LYS A 86 3.50 -10.07 7.89
C LYS A 86 4.05 -9.47 6.60
N ALA A 87 3.25 -8.67 5.89
CA ALA A 87 3.69 -8.00 4.67
C ALA A 87 4.89 -7.06 4.91
N GLU A 88 4.86 -6.26 5.99
CA GLU A 88 5.98 -5.40 6.38
C GLU A 88 7.25 -6.22 6.61
N GLY A 89 7.18 -7.29 7.41
CA GLY A 89 8.34 -8.15 7.67
C GLY A 89 8.95 -8.74 6.39
N LEU A 90 8.11 -9.14 5.44
CA LEU A 90 8.56 -9.66 4.15
C LEU A 90 9.22 -8.58 3.28
N LEU A 91 8.63 -7.39 3.18
CA LEU A 91 9.16 -6.29 2.38
C LEU A 91 10.46 -5.72 2.95
N LEU A 92 10.61 -5.71 4.27
CA LEU A 92 11.86 -5.33 4.92
C LEU A 92 12.97 -6.34 4.65
N ARG A 93 12.68 -7.65 4.75
CA ARG A 93 13.62 -8.71 4.34
C ARG A 93 14.00 -8.62 2.87
N ALA A 94 13.08 -8.18 2.01
CA ALA A 94 13.32 -7.92 0.60
C ALA A 94 14.11 -6.62 0.32
N GLN A 95 14.48 -5.85 1.36
CA GLN A 95 15.12 -4.53 1.22
C GLN A 95 14.28 -3.53 0.40
N ARG A 96 12.95 -3.62 0.50
CA ARG A 96 11.99 -2.73 -0.19
C ARG A 96 11.08 -1.99 0.80
N PRO A 97 11.62 -1.21 1.76
CA PRO A 97 10.80 -0.45 2.71
C PRO A 97 9.88 0.59 2.03
N GLY A 98 10.27 1.09 0.85
CA GLY A 98 9.45 2.01 0.07
C GLY A 98 8.12 1.41 -0.41
N LEU A 99 8.09 0.10 -0.71
CA LEU A 99 6.84 -0.60 -1.05
C LEU A 99 5.93 -0.71 0.18
N ALA A 100 6.49 -1.06 1.35
CA ALA A 100 5.71 -1.11 2.58
C ALA A 100 5.08 0.25 2.88
N LEU A 101 5.85 1.33 2.70
CA LEU A 101 5.37 2.69 2.86
C LEU A 101 4.19 3.02 1.92
N SER A 102 4.29 2.71 0.62
CA SER A 102 3.18 2.97 -0.32
C SER A 102 1.91 2.22 0.08
N TYR A 103 2.03 0.97 0.53
CA TYR A 103 0.88 0.19 0.97
C TYR A 103 0.21 0.75 2.22
N TYR A 104 0.98 1.18 3.23
CA TYR A 104 0.41 1.82 4.42
C TYR A 104 -0.29 3.14 4.08
N LYS A 105 0.26 3.93 3.14
CA LYS A 105 -0.39 5.16 2.64
C LYS A 105 -1.72 4.85 1.94
N GLU A 106 -1.73 3.88 1.03
CA GLU A 106 -2.95 3.46 0.30
C GLU A 106 -4.03 2.91 1.24
N ALA A 107 -3.63 2.21 2.31
CA ALA A 107 -4.53 1.72 3.35
C ALA A 107 -5.01 2.84 4.31
N GLY A 108 -4.49 4.07 4.20
CA GLY A 108 -4.80 5.18 5.09
C GLY A 108 -4.20 5.05 6.49
N LEU A 109 -3.26 4.12 6.68
CA LEU A 109 -2.56 3.83 7.95
C LEU A 109 -1.33 4.75 8.09
N TRP A 110 -1.59 6.06 8.16
CA TRP A 110 -0.55 7.09 8.15
C TRP A 110 0.40 7.03 9.35
N SER A 111 -0.08 6.57 10.51
CA SER A 111 0.76 6.37 11.70
C SER A 111 1.87 5.35 11.44
N ASP A 112 1.51 4.21 10.84
CA ASP A 112 2.46 3.14 10.54
C ASP A 112 3.37 3.52 9.36
N ALA A 113 2.83 4.21 8.36
CA ALA A 113 3.61 4.80 7.27
C ALA A 113 4.73 5.72 7.82
N LEU A 114 4.39 6.64 8.74
CA LEU A 114 5.36 7.56 9.35
C LEU A 114 6.38 6.83 10.22
N ARG A 115 5.97 5.80 10.97
CA ARG A 115 6.87 4.94 11.76
C ARG A 115 7.94 4.29 10.89
N ILE A 116 7.52 3.58 9.84
CA ILE A 116 8.44 2.87 8.94
C ILE A 116 9.32 3.84 8.18
N CYS A 117 8.76 4.97 7.73
CA CYS A 117 9.54 6.00 7.05
C CYS A 117 10.66 6.52 7.96
N LYS A 118 10.36 6.82 9.23
CA LYS A 118 11.36 7.24 10.20
C LYS A 118 12.45 6.19 10.43
N ASP A 119 12.07 4.92 10.53
CA ASP A 119 12.99 3.84 10.89
C ASP A 119 13.87 3.38 9.72
N TYR A 120 13.32 3.33 8.50
CA TYR A 120 13.98 2.71 7.35
C TYR A 120 14.27 3.67 6.19
N VAL A 121 13.54 4.77 6.06
CA VAL A 121 13.67 5.73 4.94
C VAL A 121 13.60 7.19 5.44
N PRO A 122 14.46 7.61 6.37
CA PRO A 122 14.34 8.92 7.02
C PRO A 122 14.47 10.09 6.04
N SER A 123 15.09 9.88 4.87
CA SER A 123 15.17 10.87 3.79
C SER A 123 13.83 11.22 3.16
N GLN A 124 12.80 10.38 3.29
CA GLN A 124 11.45 10.64 2.78
C GLN A 124 10.49 11.15 3.87
N LEU A 125 10.97 11.31 5.11
CA LEU A 125 10.11 11.63 6.25
C LEU A 125 9.43 13.00 6.11
N GLU A 126 10.18 14.03 5.70
CA GLU A 126 9.64 15.38 5.52
C GLU A 126 8.54 15.40 4.45
N ALA A 127 8.81 14.80 3.29
CA ALA A 127 7.82 14.70 2.21
C ALA A 127 6.56 13.93 2.66
N LEU A 128 6.73 12.86 3.44
CA LEU A 128 5.60 12.08 3.96
C LEU A 128 4.78 12.84 5.00
N GLN A 129 5.42 13.66 5.84
CA GLN A 129 4.74 14.50 6.82
C GLN A 129 3.89 15.57 6.14
N GLU A 130 4.43 16.25 5.12
CA GLU A 130 3.66 17.23 4.34
C GLU A 130 2.44 16.60 3.66
N GLU A 131 2.59 15.38 3.12
CA GLU A 131 1.46 14.64 2.55
C GLU A 131 0.40 14.30 3.60
N TYR A 132 0.82 13.85 4.78
CA TYR A 132 -0.09 13.54 5.88
C TYR A 132 -0.87 14.78 6.34
N GLU A 133 -0.20 15.91 6.53
CA GLU A 133 -0.82 17.17 6.94
C GLU A 133 -1.84 17.67 5.90
N ARG A 134 -1.51 17.54 4.61
CA ARG A 134 -2.42 17.87 3.52
C ARG A 134 -3.67 16.99 3.54
N GLU A 135 -3.50 15.70 3.79
CA GLU A 135 -4.61 14.75 3.87
C GLU A 135 -5.48 14.97 5.13
N ALA A 136 -4.86 15.27 6.27
CA ALA A 136 -5.54 15.62 7.51
C ALA A 136 -6.34 16.91 7.36
N THR A 137 -5.77 17.94 6.70
CA THR A 137 -6.44 19.21 6.43
C THR A 137 -7.66 19.00 5.54
N LYS A 138 -7.56 18.21 4.46
CA LYS A 138 -8.72 17.89 3.60
C LYS A 138 -9.85 17.17 4.35
N LYS A 139 -9.53 16.22 5.23
CA LYS A 139 -10.53 15.55 6.07
C LYS A 139 -11.18 16.53 7.06
N GLY A 140 -10.38 17.44 7.64
CA GLY A 140 -10.87 18.55 8.45
C GLY A 140 -11.83 19.45 7.65
N THR A 141 -11.42 19.96 6.49
CA THR A 141 -12.23 20.82 5.62
C THR A 141 -13.51 20.14 5.17
N ARG A 142 -13.48 18.87 4.78
CA ARG A 142 -14.71 18.12 4.44
C ARG A 142 -15.66 17.96 5.62
N GLY A 143 -15.12 17.75 6.83
CA GLY A 143 -15.92 17.77 8.05
C GLY A 143 -16.58 19.13 8.27
N VAL A 144 -15.83 20.22 8.06
CA VAL A 144 -16.34 21.61 8.12
C VAL A 144 -17.44 21.85 7.08
N GLU A 145 -17.24 21.46 5.83
CA GLU A 145 -18.23 21.60 4.75
C GLU A 145 -19.52 20.83 5.06
N GLY A 146 -19.41 19.61 5.60
CA GLY A 146 -20.57 18.82 6.03
C GLY A 146 -21.38 19.50 7.14
N PHE A 147 -20.73 20.15 8.09
CA PHE A 147 -21.43 20.95 9.12
C PHE A 147 -22.14 22.18 8.51
N VAL A 148 -21.54 22.83 7.51
CA VAL A 148 -22.15 23.96 6.79
C VAL A 148 -23.38 23.53 5.99
N GLU A 149 -23.31 22.40 5.29
CA GLU A 149 -24.47 21.86 4.56
C GLU A 149 -25.60 21.46 5.49
N GLN A 150 -25.28 20.80 6.61
CA GLN A 150 -26.27 20.46 7.64
C GLN A 150 -26.93 21.71 8.23
N ALA A 151 -26.16 22.77 8.48
CA ALA A 151 -26.68 24.04 8.96
C ALA A 151 -27.67 24.67 7.96
N ARG A 152 -27.35 24.65 6.66
CA ARG A 152 -28.24 25.16 5.60
C ARG A 152 -29.55 24.39 5.50
N HIS A 153 -29.52 23.07 5.72
CA HIS A 153 -30.72 22.26 5.75
C HIS A 153 -31.65 22.69 6.91
N TRP A 154 -31.10 22.94 8.10
CA TRP A 154 -31.87 23.43 9.25
C TRP A 154 -32.40 24.86 9.04
N GLU A 155 -31.64 25.74 8.35
CA GLU A 155 -32.14 27.06 7.93
C GLU A 155 -33.39 26.94 7.04
N GLN A 156 -33.38 26.02 6.06
CA GLN A 156 -34.52 25.79 5.16
C GLN A 156 -35.74 25.20 5.89
N ALA A 157 -35.51 24.41 6.94
CA ALA A 157 -36.55 23.87 7.79
C ALA A 157 -37.10 24.90 8.82
N GLY A 158 -36.51 26.10 8.91
CA GLY A 158 -36.86 27.12 9.90
C GLY A 158 -36.33 26.84 11.32
N GLU A 159 -35.49 25.83 11.49
CA GLU A 159 -34.89 25.44 12.77
C GLU A 159 -33.54 26.16 12.99
N TYR A 160 -33.60 27.47 13.22
CA TYR A 160 -32.41 28.32 13.30
C TYR A 160 -31.48 27.99 14.48
N SER A 161 -32.01 27.52 15.61
CA SER A 161 -31.19 27.14 16.78
C SER A 161 -30.21 26.01 16.45
N ARG A 162 -30.69 24.96 15.77
CA ARG A 162 -29.86 23.83 15.34
C ARG A 162 -28.86 24.22 14.26
N ALA A 163 -29.23 25.14 13.37
CA ALA A 163 -28.32 25.68 12.36
C ALA A 163 -27.13 26.42 13.02
N VAL A 164 -27.39 27.21 14.05
CA VAL A 164 -26.35 27.92 14.82
C VAL A 164 -25.39 26.94 15.49
N ASP A 165 -25.89 25.87 16.11
CA ASP A 165 -25.05 24.84 16.74
C ASP A 165 -24.10 24.15 15.73
N CYS A 166 -24.57 23.92 14.50
CA CYS A 166 -23.74 23.38 13.42
C CYS A 166 -22.66 24.38 12.98
N TYR A 167 -22.99 25.67 12.86
CA TYR A 167 -22.01 26.72 12.51
C TYR A 167 -20.99 27.00 13.62
N LEU A 168 -21.34 26.82 14.89
CA LEU A 168 -20.39 26.96 16.00
C LEU A 168 -19.30 25.88 15.93
N LYS A 169 -19.66 24.64 15.54
CA LYS A 169 -18.70 23.54 15.33
C LYS A 169 -17.72 23.80 14.17
N VAL A 170 -18.12 24.60 13.18
CA VAL A 170 -17.26 25.07 12.07
C VAL A 170 -16.21 26.08 12.56
N ARG A 171 -16.53 26.89 13.58
CA ARG A 171 -15.60 27.86 14.15
C ARG A 171 -14.49 27.18 14.95
N ASP A 172 -14.87 26.19 15.76
CA ASP A 172 -13.92 25.50 16.64
C ASP A 172 -12.93 24.60 15.86
N SER A 173 -13.19 24.36 14.57
CA SER A 173 -12.33 23.56 13.67
C SER A 173 -11.27 24.38 12.91
N GLY A 174 -11.14 25.69 13.17
CA GLY A 174 -9.97 26.49 12.77
C GLY A 174 -10.01 27.11 11.36
N ASN A 175 -11.12 27.04 10.62
CA ASN A 175 -11.25 27.65 9.29
C ASN A 175 -11.83 29.08 9.40
N SER A 176 -10.95 30.08 9.54
CA SER A 176 -11.31 31.48 9.83
C SER A 176 -12.28 32.10 8.80
N ASP A 177 -12.03 31.90 7.50
CA ASP A 177 -12.81 32.55 6.43
C ASP A 177 -14.25 32.02 6.31
N LEU A 178 -14.43 30.72 6.55
CA LEU A 178 -15.75 30.10 6.58
C LEU A 178 -16.48 30.39 7.90
N ALA A 179 -15.74 30.43 9.01
CA ALA A 179 -16.29 30.80 10.31
C ALA A 179 -16.86 32.23 10.31
N GLU A 180 -16.15 33.21 9.72
CA GLU A 180 -16.64 34.60 9.61
C GLU A 180 -17.93 34.70 8.79
N LYS A 181 -18.00 34.02 7.64
CA LYS A 181 -19.20 34.00 6.78
C LYS A 181 -20.39 33.35 7.48
N CYS A 182 -20.16 32.28 8.24
CA CYS A 182 -21.20 31.63 9.04
C CYS A 182 -21.67 32.57 10.17
N TRP A 183 -20.76 33.29 10.82
CA TRP A 183 -21.09 34.20 11.90
C TRP A 183 -21.91 35.43 11.45
N MET A 184 -21.62 36.00 10.28
CA MET A 184 -22.46 37.06 9.70
C MET A 184 -23.91 36.61 9.49
N LYS A 185 -24.13 35.34 9.12
CA LYS A 185 -25.48 34.78 8.99
C LYS A 185 -26.15 34.55 10.34
N VAL A 186 -25.43 34.03 11.32
CA VAL A 186 -25.93 33.84 12.70
C VAL A 186 -26.28 35.18 13.35
N ALA A 187 -25.44 36.20 13.21
CA ALA A 187 -25.71 37.54 13.73
C ALA A 187 -26.95 38.17 13.09
N GLY A 188 -27.17 37.92 11.79
CA GLY A 188 -28.37 38.35 11.07
C GLY A 188 -29.66 37.63 11.48
N SER A 189 -29.59 36.36 11.89
CA SER A 189 -30.77 35.60 12.36
C SER A 189 -31.09 35.82 13.84
N CYS A 190 -30.09 36.18 14.66
CA CYS A 190 -30.28 36.50 16.08
C CYS A 190 -30.71 37.95 16.35
N GLY A 191 -30.79 38.82 15.33
CA GLY A 191 -31.32 40.18 15.48
C GLY A 191 -30.52 41.04 16.46
N VAL A 192 -29.19 40.94 16.46
CA VAL A 192 -28.34 41.86 17.24
C VAL A 192 -28.08 43.11 16.40
N PRO A 193 -28.45 44.33 16.86
CA PRO A 193 -28.16 45.55 16.13
C PRO A 193 -26.65 45.81 16.12
N ALA A 194 -26.14 46.27 14.97
CA ALA A 194 -24.81 46.85 14.90
C ALA A 194 -24.82 48.22 15.61
N GLY A 195 -24.02 48.34 16.67
CA GLY A 195 -23.82 49.59 17.41
C GLY A 195 -23.91 49.42 18.91
#